data_AF-A0A918HJK3-F1
#
_entry.id   AF-A0A918HJK3-F1
#
_cell.length_a   1.000
_cell.length_b   1.000
_cell.length_c   1.000
_cell.angle_alpha   90.00
_cell.angle_beta   90.00
_cell.angle_gamma   90.00
#
_symmetry.space_group_name_H-M   'P 1'
#
loop_
_entity.id
_entity.type
_entity.pdbx_description
1 polymer ?
#
loop_
_entity_poly.entity_id
_entity_poly.type
_entity_poly.pdbx_seq_one_letter_code
_entity_poly.pdbx_strand_id
1 'polypeptide(L)'
;MTDPRILTVRPEPGDYAWTFGGAPPVARITPGTVLDLYTEDCFAGRVRSEKDLVSEVCEFPFLNPQTGPFHVEGAEPGDTVAVHFVSVEPARDWAASTTVPLFGALTSTHTTATLQPPLPERVWIWQLDRARRTALFRARDSDIRLELPLDPMHGTVGVAPANLEVRSALVPDAHGGNMDTPEMRAGVTCYLGVNVEGALLSLGDGHARQGEGETCGVAVECAMNTVVIVELLKGLATPWPRIESDTHIVSTGSARPLEDAFRISQLDLVRWLVRDYGFSESDAYQFATQAVESPLANVCDTNYTCVAKIRKEWLPARETHRGVHARLRETAATLRGRLPAPPEARSPEAHSPDTHHPKGSTPWNEHASASTGGGS
;
A
#
# COMPACT_ATOMS: atom_id res chain seq x y z
N MET A 1 6.87 -25.97 19.90
CA MET A 1 6.61 -24.63 19.37
C MET A 1 5.55 -24.01 20.26
N THR A 2 5.85 -22.85 20.84
CA THR A 2 4.88 -22.05 21.59
C THR A 2 3.76 -21.63 20.64
N ASP A 3 2.51 -21.64 21.09
CA ASP A 3 1.37 -21.24 20.27
C ASP A 3 1.59 -19.78 19.79
N PRO A 4 1.48 -19.48 18.49
CA PRO A 4 1.69 -18.12 17.99
C PRO A 4 0.74 -17.13 18.66
N ARG A 5 1.29 -16.03 19.18
CA ARG A 5 0.50 -14.95 19.78
C ARG A 5 -0.27 -14.24 18.67
N ILE A 6 -1.60 -14.36 18.70
CA ILE A 6 -2.50 -13.64 17.78
C ILE A 6 -2.98 -12.36 18.46
N LEU A 7 -2.82 -11.22 17.78
CA LEU A 7 -3.38 -9.93 18.16
C LEU A 7 -4.37 -9.49 17.09
N THR A 8 -5.64 -9.39 17.46
CA THR A 8 -6.71 -8.88 16.59
C THR A 8 -6.87 -7.37 16.79
N VAL A 9 -6.82 -6.60 15.71
CA VAL A 9 -7.05 -5.14 15.74
C VAL A 9 -8.12 -4.75 14.72
N ARG A 10 -9.11 -3.98 15.19
CA ARG A 10 -10.22 -3.44 14.41
C ARG A 10 -10.33 -1.96 14.77
N PRO A 11 -9.65 -1.05 14.07
CA PRO A 11 -9.62 0.36 14.42
C PRO A 11 -11.01 1.00 14.31
N GLU A 12 -11.34 1.88 15.24
CA GLU A 12 -12.43 2.84 15.07
C GLU A 12 -11.94 4.05 14.24
N PRO A 13 -12.83 4.89 13.67
CA PRO A 13 -12.42 6.01 12.82
C PRO A 13 -11.41 6.98 13.45
N GLY A 14 -11.42 7.13 14.78
CA GLY A 14 -10.47 7.98 15.52
C GLY A 14 -9.09 7.35 15.77
N ASP A 15 -8.94 6.05 15.51
CA ASP A 15 -7.71 5.29 15.76
C ASP A 15 -6.77 5.30 14.54
N TYR A 16 -7.24 5.71 13.36
CA TYR A 16 -6.43 5.72 12.15
C TYR A 16 -5.32 6.75 12.21
N ALA A 17 -4.11 6.32 11.82
CA ALA A 17 -3.04 7.24 11.46
C ALA A 17 -3.17 7.62 9.97
N TRP A 18 -2.72 8.83 9.63
CA TRP A 18 -2.76 9.37 8.26
C TRP A 18 -1.36 9.66 7.71
N THR A 19 -0.35 9.29 8.48
CA THR A 19 1.07 9.53 8.23
C THR A 19 1.89 8.33 8.69
N PHE A 20 3.01 8.10 8.02
CA PHE A 20 4.10 7.30 8.56
C PHE A 20 5.00 8.22 9.39
N GLY A 21 5.20 7.86 10.66
CA GLY A 21 5.83 8.72 11.68
C GLY A 21 4.82 9.65 12.37
N GLY A 22 5.19 10.14 13.56
CA GLY A 22 4.41 11.13 14.32
C GLY A 22 3.25 10.58 15.17
N ALA A 23 2.65 9.44 14.79
CA ALA A 23 1.59 8.80 15.56
C ALA A 23 2.13 7.89 16.68
N PRO A 24 1.49 7.85 17.88
CA PRO A 24 1.84 6.89 18.93
C PRO A 24 1.47 5.46 18.51
N PRO A 25 2.16 4.43 19.02
CA PRO A 25 1.83 3.05 18.68
C PRO A 25 0.49 2.63 19.29
N VAL A 26 -0.36 1.98 18.49
CA VAL A 26 -1.64 1.41 18.94
C VAL A 26 -1.44 0.12 19.76
N ALA A 27 -0.32 -0.57 19.54
CA ALA A 27 0.08 -1.75 20.31
C ALA A 27 1.60 -1.98 20.23
N ARG A 28 2.13 -2.70 21.23
CA ARG A 28 3.49 -3.25 21.22
C ARG A 28 3.44 -4.75 20.93
N ILE A 29 4.28 -5.22 20.02
CA ILE A 29 4.28 -6.61 19.54
C ILE A 29 5.68 -7.20 19.58
N THR A 30 5.79 -8.48 19.90
CA THR A 30 7.05 -9.22 19.87
C THR A 30 7.25 -9.84 18.48
N PRO A 31 8.50 -10.02 18.01
CA PRO A 31 8.77 -10.80 16.80
C PRO A 31 8.11 -12.19 16.84
N GLY A 32 7.53 -12.61 15.72
CA GLY A 32 6.67 -13.81 15.60
C GLY A 32 5.18 -13.59 15.90
N THR A 33 4.75 -12.38 16.26
CA THR A 33 3.32 -12.08 16.49
C THR A 33 2.53 -12.18 15.18
N VAL A 34 1.38 -12.82 15.25
CA VAL A 34 0.38 -12.84 14.18
C VAL A 34 -0.58 -11.67 14.42
N LEU A 35 -0.73 -10.80 13.44
CA LEU A 35 -1.72 -9.73 13.45
C LEU A 35 -2.90 -10.13 12.59
N ASP A 36 -4.09 -10.10 13.16
CA ASP A 36 -5.35 -10.22 12.45
C ASP A 36 -6.01 -8.83 12.40
N LEU A 37 -6.03 -8.21 11.23
CA LEU A 37 -6.27 -6.78 11.04
C LEU A 37 -7.50 -6.53 10.19
N TYR A 38 -8.22 -5.44 10.51
CA TYR A 38 -9.11 -4.78 9.56
C TYR A 38 -8.45 -3.49 9.12
N THR A 39 -8.45 -3.23 7.81
CA THR A 39 -8.10 -1.93 7.25
C THR A 39 -9.29 -1.37 6.50
N GLU A 40 -9.48 -0.06 6.59
CA GLU A 40 -10.50 0.62 5.79
C GLU A 40 -9.99 0.89 4.36
N ASP A 41 -10.92 1.17 3.43
CA ASP A 41 -10.57 1.65 2.09
C ASP A 41 -9.87 3.03 2.13
N CYS A 42 -9.25 3.41 1.01
CA CYS A 42 -8.47 4.64 0.89
C CYS A 42 -9.28 5.92 1.17
N PHE A 43 -10.62 5.85 1.06
CA PHE A 43 -11.57 6.93 1.32
C PHE A 43 -12.11 6.96 2.75
N ALA A 44 -11.57 6.12 3.65
CA ALA A 44 -12.06 5.96 5.01
C ALA A 44 -13.57 5.61 5.08
N GLY A 45 -14.05 4.81 4.11
CA GLY A 45 -15.42 4.35 4.02
C GLY A 45 -16.43 5.42 3.62
N ARG A 46 -15.98 6.53 3.01
CA ARG A 46 -16.83 7.68 2.63
C ARG A 46 -17.45 7.57 1.23
N VAL A 47 -16.77 6.91 0.29
CA VAL A 47 -17.27 6.69 -1.08
C VAL A 47 -18.03 5.36 -1.12
N ARG A 48 -19.36 5.40 -1.19
CA ARG A 48 -20.23 4.19 -1.11
C ARG A 48 -21.12 3.99 -2.32
N SER A 49 -21.24 5.01 -3.16
CA SER A 49 -22.09 5.02 -4.33
C SER A 49 -21.47 5.85 -5.45
N GLU A 50 -21.99 5.70 -6.66
CA GLU A 50 -21.55 6.47 -7.83
C GLU A 50 -21.79 7.99 -7.73
N LYS A 51 -22.52 8.44 -6.70
CA LYS A 51 -22.84 9.84 -6.42
C LYS A 51 -21.87 10.48 -5.41
N ASP A 52 -21.10 9.67 -4.69
CA ASP A 52 -20.22 10.14 -3.62
C ASP A 52 -18.89 10.60 -4.22
N LEU A 53 -18.89 11.77 -4.86
CA LEU A 53 -17.69 12.36 -5.44
C LEU A 53 -16.66 12.61 -4.34
N VAL A 54 -15.40 12.21 -4.56
CA VAL A 54 -14.32 12.32 -3.57
C VAL A 54 -14.13 13.75 -3.13
N SER A 55 -14.21 14.71 -4.05
CA SER A 55 -14.10 16.14 -3.75
C SER A 55 -15.19 16.68 -2.83
N GLU A 56 -16.32 15.98 -2.73
CA GLU A 56 -17.48 16.38 -1.91
C GLU A 56 -17.54 15.63 -0.57
N VAL A 57 -17.18 14.34 -0.55
CA VAL A 57 -17.38 13.48 0.63
C VAL A 57 -16.12 13.27 1.46
N CYS A 58 -14.92 13.34 0.85
CA CYS A 58 -13.65 13.14 1.54
C CYS A 58 -13.08 14.46 2.06
N GLU A 59 -12.38 14.39 3.21
CA GLU A 59 -11.69 15.53 3.80
C GLU A 59 -10.19 15.40 3.52
N PHE A 60 -9.64 16.25 2.67
CA PHE A 60 -8.20 16.27 2.40
C PHE A 60 -7.42 16.92 3.57
N PRO A 61 -6.23 16.42 3.94
CA PRO A 61 -5.44 15.38 3.26
C PRO A 61 -5.65 13.95 3.81
N PHE A 62 -6.78 13.67 4.45
CA PHE A 62 -7.03 12.41 5.17
C PHE A 62 -7.52 11.31 4.21
N LEU A 63 -6.56 10.77 3.44
CA LEU A 63 -6.71 9.58 2.60
C LEU A 63 -5.73 8.50 3.05
N ASN A 64 -6.00 7.26 2.65
CA ASN A 64 -5.21 6.06 2.96
C ASN A 64 -5.05 5.87 4.48
N PRO A 65 -6.17 5.70 5.22
CA PRO A 65 -6.11 5.50 6.67
C PRO A 65 -5.28 4.25 7.01
N GLN A 66 -4.36 4.40 7.95
CA GLN A 66 -3.41 3.37 8.35
C GLN A 66 -3.89 2.63 9.59
N THR A 67 -3.88 1.31 9.53
CA THR A 67 -4.00 0.44 10.71
C THR A 67 -2.61 0.23 11.31
N GLY A 68 -2.41 0.80 12.50
CA GLY A 68 -1.11 0.93 13.13
C GLY A 68 -0.92 2.34 13.71
N PRO A 69 0.30 2.73 14.12
CA PRO A 69 1.52 1.95 14.03
C PRO A 69 1.66 0.89 15.14
N PHE A 70 2.32 -0.21 14.81
CA PHE A 70 2.71 -1.27 15.72
C PHE A 70 4.18 -1.12 16.10
N HIS A 71 4.45 -1.05 17.40
CA HIS A 71 5.82 -1.03 17.91
C HIS A 71 6.37 -2.45 18.02
N VAL A 72 7.34 -2.80 17.19
CA VAL A 72 8.04 -4.10 17.19
C VAL A 72 9.14 -4.10 18.25
N GLU A 73 8.98 -4.91 19.29
CA GLU A 73 9.94 -4.98 20.39
C GLU A 73 11.33 -5.45 19.93
N GLY A 74 12.37 -4.70 20.34
CA GLY A 74 13.76 -4.98 20.01
C GLY A 74 14.22 -4.50 18.63
N ALA A 75 13.34 -3.89 17.82
CA ALA A 75 13.69 -3.30 16.54
C ALA A 75 14.46 -1.99 16.72
N GLU A 76 15.63 -1.86 16.10
CA GLU A 76 16.50 -0.70 16.15
C GLU A 76 17.02 -0.34 14.76
N PRO A 77 17.45 0.92 14.51
CA PRO A 77 18.03 1.30 13.22
C PRO A 77 19.15 0.36 12.75
N GLY A 78 19.06 -0.10 11.50
CA GLY A 78 19.98 -1.10 10.92
C GLY A 78 19.44 -2.54 10.92
N ASP A 79 18.31 -2.78 11.57
CA ASP A 79 17.53 -4.01 11.45
C ASP A 79 16.56 -3.98 10.26
N THR A 80 15.87 -5.08 10.04
CA THR A 80 14.75 -5.20 9.08
C THR A 80 13.54 -5.84 9.75
N VAL A 81 12.36 -5.23 9.61
CA VAL A 81 11.08 -5.88 9.93
C VAL A 81 10.64 -6.69 8.72
N ALA A 82 10.34 -7.97 8.92
CA ALA A 82 9.78 -8.86 7.91
C ALA A 82 8.28 -9.05 8.19
N VAL A 83 7.43 -8.70 7.22
CA VAL A 83 5.98 -8.80 7.30
C VAL A 83 5.51 -9.83 6.28
N HIS A 84 5.13 -11.01 6.76
CA HIS A 84 4.60 -12.06 5.90
C HIS A 84 3.08 -11.98 5.80
N PHE A 85 2.55 -11.82 4.60
CA PHE A 85 1.12 -11.75 4.33
C PHE A 85 0.54 -13.15 4.25
N VAL A 86 -0.21 -13.56 5.29
CA VAL A 86 -0.86 -14.87 5.34
C VAL A 86 -2.12 -14.87 4.47
N SER A 87 -2.94 -13.83 4.60
CA SER A 87 -4.15 -13.63 3.81
C SER A 87 -4.47 -12.14 3.68
N VAL A 88 -5.01 -11.75 2.52
CA VAL A 88 -5.53 -10.41 2.24
C VAL A 88 -6.86 -10.61 1.54
N GLU A 89 -7.95 -10.30 2.22
CA GLU A 89 -9.30 -10.60 1.75
C GLU A 89 -10.22 -9.39 1.83
N PRO A 90 -10.99 -9.07 0.78
CA PRO A 90 -12.01 -8.03 0.84
C PRO A 90 -12.96 -8.24 2.03
N ALA A 91 -13.12 -7.19 2.84
CA ALA A 91 -14.03 -7.16 3.98
C ALA A 91 -15.49 -6.89 3.57
N ARG A 92 -15.70 -6.50 2.31
CA ARG A 92 -16.99 -6.12 1.72
C ARG A 92 -17.17 -6.80 0.36
N ASP A 93 -18.40 -6.76 -0.12
CA ASP A 93 -18.80 -7.32 -1.42
C ASP A 93 -18.87 -6.23 -2.51
N TRP A 94 -18.29 -5.06 -2.23
CA TRP A 94 -18.19 -3.93 -3.15
C TRP A 94 -16.88 -3.17 -2.91
N ALA A 95 -16.46 -2.44 -3.93
CA ALA A 95 -15.29 -1.58 -3.92
C ALA A 95 -15.53 -0.33 -4.78
N ALA A 96 -14.72 0.70 -4.61
CA ALA A 96 -14.81 1.93 -5.37
C ALA A 96 -13.56 2.16 -6.22
N SER A 97 -13.73 2.75 -7.40
CA SER A 97 -12.64 3.32 -8.19
C SER A 97 -13.13 4.66 -8.73
N THR A 98 -12.24 5.63 -8.92
CA THR A 98 -12.66 6.99 -9.28
C THR A 98 -11.61 7.73 -10.07
N THR A 99 -12.06 8.68 -10.90
CA THR A 99 -11.21 9.73 -11.43
C THR A 99 -11.27 10.92 -10.45
N VAL A 100 -10.17 11.20 -9.76
CA VAL A 100 -10.08 12.38 -8.87
C VAL A 100 -9.56 13.59 -9.66
N PRO A 101 -10.18 14.78 -9.56
CA PRO A 101 -9.69 15.97 -10.23
C PRO A 101 -8.22 16.26 -9.88
N LEU A 102 -7.43 16.54 -10.92
CA LEU A 102 -6.01 16.85 -10.82
C LEU A 102 -5.11 15.74 -10.24
N PHE A 103 -5.54 14.48 -10.35
CA PHE A 103 -4.79 13.31 -9.89
C PHE A 103 -4.91 12.12 -10.88
N GLY A 104 -3.84 11.36 -11.05
CA GLY A 104 -3.70 10.31 -12.06
C GLY A 104 -2.67 10.65 -13.15
N ALA A 105 -2.27 9.65 -13.93
CA ALA A 105 -1.13 9.77 -14.85
C ALA A 105 -1.46 10.46 -16.19
N LEU A 106 -2.73 10.39 -16.63
CA LEU A 106 -3.20 10.93 -17.92
C LEU A 106 -4.01 12.22 -17.76
N THR A 107 -3.68 13.03 -16.74
CA THR A 107 -4.33 14.31 -16.46
C THR A 107 -3.30 15.35 -16.00
N SER A 108 -3.67 16.63 -16.09
CA SER A 108 -3.00 17.69 -15.35
C SER A 108 -3.01 17.37 -13.85
N THR A 109 -1.92 17.64 -13.15
CA THR A 109 -1.85 17.53 -11.68
C THR A 109 -1.17 18.76 -11.09
N HIS A 110 -1.12 18.87 -9.77
CA HIS A 110 -0.39 19.98 -9.13
C HIS A 110 1.13 19.93 -9.36
N THR A 111 1.69 18.76 -9.68
CA THR A 111 3.13 18.57 -9.93
C THR A 111 3.47 18.54 -11.41
N THR A 112 2.64 17.86 -12.22
CA THR A 112 2.65 17.96 -13.69
C THR A 112 1.68 19.06 -14.09
N ALA A 113 2.05 20.29 -13.75
CA ALA A 113 1.19 21.45 -13.85
C ALA A 113 1.01 21.87 -15.30
N THR A 114 -0.24 21.85 -15.76
CA THR A 114 -0.64 22.30 -17.10
C THR A 114 -1.96 23.08 -17.01
N LEU A 115 -2.36 23.77 -18.09
CA LEU A 115 -3.54 24.65 -18.09
C LEU A 115 -4.85 23.95 -18.48
N GLN A 116 -4.79 22.67 -18.84
CA GLN A 116 -5.92 21.88 -19.26
C GLN A 116 -6.89 21.69 -18.07
N PRO A 117 -8.21 21.67 -18.33
CA PRO A 117 -9.16 21.35 -17.27
C PRO A 117 -8.92 19.92 -16.75
N PRO A 118 -9.22 19.64 -15.47
CA PRO A 118 -9.14 18.27 -14.95
C PRO A 118 -10.10 17.35 -15.71
N LEU A 119 -9.79 16.05 -15.71
CA LEU A 119 -10.76 15.04 -16.14
C LEU A 119 -12.03 15.13 -15.26
N PRO A 120 -13.22 14.82 -15.82
CA PRO A 120 -14.44 14.77 -15.04
C PRO A 120 -14.30 13.83 -13.84
N GLU A 121 -14.77 14.27 -12.68
CA GLU A 121 -14.84 13.41 -11.49
C GLU A 121 -15.96 12.40 -11.63
N ARG A 122 -15.63 11.11 -11.49
CA ARG A 122 -16.58 10.02 -11.67
C ARG A 122 -16.20 8.86 -10.77
N VAL A 123 -17.18 8.27 -10.11
CA VAL A 123 -17.02 7.06 -9.29
C VAL A 123 -17.61 5.83 -10.00
N TRP A 124 -16.92 4.70 -9.91
CA TRP A 124 -17.38 3.38 -10.30
C TRP A 124 -17.45 2.48 -9.08
N ILE A 125 -18.61 1.87 -8.83
CA ILE A 125 -18.76 0.86 -7.79
C ILE A 125 -18.64 -0.53 -8.44
N TRP A 126 -17.58 -1.24 -8.05
CA TRP A 126 -17.31 -2.61 -8.45
C TRP A 126 -18.01 -3.57 -7.50
N GLN A 127 -18.69 -4.59 -8.04
CA GLN A 127 -19.25 -5.65 -7.20
C GLN A 127 -18.22 -6.78 -7.06
N LEU A 128 -17.96 -7.21 -5.83
CA LEU A 128 -16.99 -8.25 -5.54
C LEU A 128 -17.72 -9.55 -5.17
N ASP A 129 -17.42 -10.63 -5.88
CA ASP A 129 -17.81 -11.98 -5.48
C ASP A 129 -16.61 -12.70 -4.87
N ARG A 130 -16.60 -12.75 -3.53
CA ARG A 130 -15.50 -13.34 -2.76
C ARG A 130 -15.40 -14.86 -2.93
N ALA A 131 -16.53 -15.53 -3.20
CA ALA A 131 -16.56 -16.98 -3.39
C ALA A 131 -16.07 -17.38 -4.78
N ARG A 132 -16.52 -16.66 -5.83
CA ARG A 132 -16.05 -16.85 -7.22
C ARG A 132 -14.69 -16.23 -7.48
N ARG A 133 -14.19 -15.39 -6.57
CA ARG A 133 -12.95 -14.62 -6.70
C ARG A 133 -12.98 -13.67 -7.89
N THR A 134 -14.07 -12.92 -8.06
CA THR A 134 -14.24 -11.98 -9.16
C THR A 134 -14.64 -10.57 -8.74
N ALA A 135 -14.29 -9.57 -9.55
CA ALA A 135 -14.73 -8.18 -9.47
C ALA A 135 -15.43 -7.78 -10.77
N LEU A 136 -16.66 -7.30 -10.67
CA LEU A 136 -17.50 -6.93 -11.81
C LEU A 136 -17.42 -5.42 -12.05
N PHE A 137 -16.92 -5.07 -13.23
CA PHE A 137 -16.99 -3.74 -13.81
C PHE A 137 -18.34 -3.53 -14.51
N ARG A 138 -18.91 -2.35 -14.33
CA ARG A 138 -20.05 -1.86 -15.13
C ARG A 138 -19.70 -0.49 -15.69
N ALA A 139 -19.76 -0.36 -17.00
CA ALA A 139 -19.61 0.95 -17.63
C ALA A 139 -20.77 1.87 -17.22
N ARG A 140 -20.48 3.17 -17.04
CA ARG A 140 -21.47 4.16 -16.61
C ARG A 140 -22.37 4.64 -17.76
N ASP A 141 -21.87 4.60 -18.99
CA ASP A 141 -22.53 5.21 -20.17
C ASP A 141 -22.83 4.19 -21.29
N SER A 142 -22.74 2.89 -21.00
CA SER A 142 -23.03 1.83 -21.97
C SER A 142 -23.42 0.52 -21.27
N ASP A 143 -23.88 -0.47 -22.04
CA ASP A 143 -24.26 -1.78 -21.52
C ASP A 143 -23.06 -2.73 -21.24
N ILE A 144 -21.82 -2.23 -21.32
CA ILE A 144 -20.61 -3.03 -21.11
C ILE A 144 -20.51 -3.49 -19.65
N ARG A 145 -20.28 -4.80 -19.47
CA ARG A 145 -20.06 -5.46 -18.19
C ARG A 145 -18.93 -6.46 -18.34
N LEU A 146 -17.91 -6.36 -17.50
CA LEU A 146 -16.70 -7.18 -17.59
C LEU A 146 -16.34 -7.72 -16.20
N GLU A 147 -16.05 -9.00 -16.12
CA GLU A 147 -15.63 -9.66 -14.88
C GLU A 147 -14.12 -9.88 -14.92
N LEU A 148 -13.42 -9.42 -13.88
CA LEU A 148 -11.98 -9.61 -13.69
C LEU A 148 -11.74 -10.50 -12.46
N PRO A 149 -10.62 -11.26 -12.40
CA PRO A 149 -10.27 -11.97 -11.18
C PRO A 149 -9.89 -11.01 -10.06
N LEU A 150 -10.28 -11.33 -8.83
CA LEU A 150 -9.75 -10.65 -7.64
C LEU A 150 -8.24 -10.92 -7.53
N ASP A 151 -7.49 -9.86 -7.24
CA ASP A 151 -6.06 -9.94 -6.93
C ASP A 151 -5.75 -8.98 -5.78
N PRO A 152 -6.18 -9.33 -4.54
CA PRO A 152 -6.14 -8.40 -3.41
C PRO A 152 -4.73 -8.13 -2.92
N MET A 153 -4.46 -6.86 -2.62
CA MET A 153 -3.18 -6.35 -2.15
C MET A 153 -3.36 -5.16 -1.21
N HIS A 154 -2.26 -4.74 -0.57
CA HIS A 154 -2.16 -3.48 0.17
C HIS A 154 -1.30 -2.48 -0.58
N GLY A 155 -1.85 -1.30 -0.85
CA GLY A 155 -1.16 -0.17 -1.46
C GLY A 155 -0.17 0.49 -0.51
N THR A 156 -0.59 0.64 0.75
CA THR A 156 0.25 1.21 1.82
C THR A 156 0.74 0.15 2.80
N VAL A 157 2.07 -0.01 2.85
CA VAL A 157 2.75 -0.82 3.88
C VAL A 157 4.08 -0.16 4.19
N GLY A 158 4.34 0.18 5.46
CA GLY A 158 5.56 0.90 5.79
C GLY A 158 5.86 0.97 7.27
N VAL A 159 7.06 1.46 7.57
CA VAL A 159 7.53 1.77 8.92
C VAL A 159 7.68 3.29 9.07
N ALA A 160 7.95 3.79 10.27
CA ALA A 160 8.24 5.21 10.42
C ALA A 160 9.49 5.61 9.58
N PRO A 161 9.48 6.81 8.96
CA PRO A 161 10.61 7.30 8.19
C PRO A 161 11.86 7.56 9.04
N ALA A 162 13.02 7.60 8.39
CA ALA A 162 14.26 8.03 9.01
C ALA A 162 14.25 9.53 9.35
N ASN A 163 15.26 9.95 10.12
CA ASN A 163 15.48 11.35 10.49
C ASN A 163 14.29 12.03 11.19
N LEU A 164 13.44 11.23 11.87
CA LEU A 164 12.23 11.68 12.57
C LEU A 164 11.23 12.41 11.66
N GLU A 165 11.26 12.15 10.36
CA GLU A 165 10.30 12.72 9.43
C GLU A 165 8.90 12.15 9.66
N VAL A 166 7.90 12.97 9.32
CA VAL A 166 6.48 12.57 9.27
C VAL A 166 6.04 12.75 7.83
N ARG A 167 5.66 11.64 7.17
CA ARG A 167 5.27 11.62 5.76
C ARG A 167 3.81 11.21 5.64
N SER A 168 3.06 11.87 4.76
CA SER A 168 1.67 11.49 4.47
C SER A 168 1.60 10.02 4.03
N ALA A 169 0.50 9.35 4.36
CA ALA A 169 0.23 7.98 3.91
C ALA A 169 0.18 7.84 2.38
N LEU A 170 0.05 8.95 1.62
CA LEU A 170 0.09 9.01 0.15
C LEU A 170 1.52 9.01 -0.45
N VAL A 171 2.56 9.00 0.39
CA VAL A 171 3.95 9.12 -0.07
C VAL A 171 4.65 7.77 0.00
N PRO A 172 5.08 7.19 -1.14
CA PRO A 172 6.06 6.12 -1.11
C PRO A 172 7.50 6.65 -1.02
N ASP A 173 8.33 5.96 -0.25
CA ASP A 173 9.77 6.22 -0.12
C ASP A 173 10.50 4.99 0.46
N ALA A 174 11.76 5.12 0.86
CA ALA A 174 12.58 4.07 1.46
C ALA A 174 11.96 3.40 2.71
N HIS A 175 10.99 4.05 3.35
CA HIS A 175 10.25 3.50 4.50
C HIS A 175 9.07 2.59 4.11
N GLY A 176 8.82 2.40 2.82
CA GLY A 176 7.60 1.81 2.29
C GLY A 176 6.60 2.91 1.95
N GLY A 177 5.43 2.89 2.58
CA GLY A 177 4.37 3.86 2.31
C GLY A 177 3.51 3.42 1.13
N ASN A 178 3.01 4.40 0.35
CA ASN A 178 2.08 4.21 -0.77
C ASN A 178 2.73 3.62 -2.03
N MET A 179 3.30 2.41 -1.91
CA MET A 179 4.05 1.82 -3.00
C MET A 179 3.15 1.37 -4.14
N ASP A 180 1.89 1.00 -3.84
CA ASP A 180 0.89 0.58 -4.83
C ASP A 180 1.46 -0.46 -5.80
N THR A 181 2.10 -1.47 -5.22
CA THR A 181 2.69 -2.58 -5.97
C THR A 181 1.77 -3.80 -5.90
N PRO A 182 1.33 -4.33 -7.05
CA PRO A 182 0.58 -5.60 -7.11
C PRO A 182 1.32 -6.79 -6.47
N GLU A 183 2.61 -6.67 -6.19
CA GLU A 183 3.38 -7.69 -5.49
C GLU A 183 3.06 -7.76 -3.98
N MET A 184 2.41 -6.76 -3.38
CA MET A 184 2.08 -6.70 -1.94
C MET A 184 0.80 -7.49 -1.59
N ARG A 185 0.82 -8.79 -1.89
CA ARG A 185 -0.35 -9.69 -1.83
C ARG A 185 -0.13 -10.87 -0.90
N ALA A 186 -1.18 -11.65 -0.64
CA ALA A 186 -1.09 -12.86 0.17
C ALA A 186 0.00 -13.84 -0.34
N GLY A 187 0.73 -14.44 0.59
CA GLY A 187 1.82 -15.39 0.36
C GLY A 187 3.21 -14.78 0.27
N VAL A 188 3.35 -13.44 0.21
CA VAL A 188 4.67 -12.78 0.13
C VAL A 188 5.19 -12.36 1.50
N THR A 189 6.49 -12.10 1.60
CA THR A 189 7.11 -11.43 2.73
C THR A 189 7.68 -10.08 2.28
N CYS A 190 7.24 -9.00 2.88
CA CYS A 190 7.81 -7.65 2.72
C CYS A 190 8.89 -7.41 3.77
N TYR A 191 10.00 -6.81 3.38
CA TYR A 191 11.15 -6.47 4.21
C TYR A 191 11.31 -4.95 4.24
N LEU A 192 11.19 -4.37 5.42
CA LEU A 192 11.26 -2.92 5.65
C LEU A 192 12.44 -2.59 6.57
N GLY A 193 13.34 -1.73 6.10
CA GLY A 193 14.47 -1.27 6.90
C GLY A 193 14.01 -0.46 8.12
N VAL A 194 14.48 -0.82 9.31
CA VAL A 194 14.13 -0.11 10.53
C VAL A 194 14.87 1.22 10.58
N ASN A 195 14.12 2.30 10.74
CA ASN A 195 14.65 3.67 10.75
C ASN A 195 14.62 4.33 12.13
N VAL A 196 13.74 3.85 13.01
CA VAL A 196 13.56 4.34 14.39
C VAL A 196 13.34 3.14 15.32
N GLU A 197 13.55 3.34 16.62
CA GLU A 197 13.24 2.32 17.62
C GLU A 197 11.79 1.85 17.49
N GLY A 198 11.60 0.53 17.53
CA GLY A 198 10.28 -0.09 17.43
C GLY A 198 9.73 -0.17 16.00
N ALA A 199 10.43 0.38 15.00
CA ALA A 199 10.03 0.48 13.59
C ALA A 199 8.74 1.28 13.31
N LEU A 200 7.68 1.11 14.11
CA LEU A 200 6.36 1.72 13.95
C LEU A 200 5.71 1.31 12.61
N LEU A 201 5.45 0.01 12.49
CA LEU A 201 4.84 -0.61 11.30
C LEU A 201 3.36 -0.24 11.16
N SER A 202 2.95 0.18 9.97
CA SER A 202 1.54 0.39 9.61
C SER A 202 1.23 -0.19 8.23
N LEU A 203 -0.04 -0.52 8.00
CA LEU A 203 -0.58 -0.87 6.69
C LEU A 203 -2.03 -0.43 6.53
N GLY A 204 -2.45 -0.18 5.30
CA GLY A 204 -3.79 0.25 4.94
C GLY A 204 -4.00 0.18 3.44
N ASP A 205 -5.01 0.90 2.94
CA ASP A 205 -5.21 1.09 1.51
C ASP A 205 -5.32 -0.24 0.73
N GLY A 206 -6.40 -0.97 0.99
CA GLY A 206 -6.61 -2.27 0.37
C GLY A 206 -7.16 -2.13 -1.06
N HIS A 207 -6.57 -2.84 -2.01
CA HIS A 207 -7.11 -2.91 -3.37
C HIS A 207 -7.61 -4.33 -3.64
N ALA A 208 -8.85 -4.48 -4.09
CA ALA A 208 -9.37 -5.77 -4.55
C ALA A 208 -8.70 -6.21 -5.87
N ARG A 209 -8.19 -5.24 -6.63
CA ARG A 209 -7.38 -5.41 -7.85
C ARG A 209 -6.74 -4.07 -8.23
N GLN A 210 -5.51 -4.13 -8.74
CA GLN A 210 -4.82 -2.99 -9.36
C GLN A 210 -4.21 -3.41 -10.71
N GLY A 211 -4.14 -2.48 -11.65
CA GLY A 211 -3.30 -2.62 -12.85
C GLY A 211 -1.91 -2.02 -12.62
N GLU A 212 -0.90 -2.53 -13.33
CA GLU A 212 0.45 -1.97 -13.27
C GLU A 212 0.45 -0.48 -13.68
N GLY A 213 1.03 0.36 -12.84
CA GLY A 213 1.10 1.81 -13.00
C GLY A 213 -0.09 2.59 -12.46
N GLU A 214 -1.18 1.94 -12.07
CA GLU A 214 -2.36 2.60 -11.47
C GLU A 214 -2.80 3.86 -12.22
N THR A 215 -3.02 3.72 -13.52
CA THR A 215 -2.98 4.85 -14.46
C THR A 215 -4.00 5.97 -14.18
N CYS A 216 -5.19 5.65 -13.67
CA CYS A 216 -6.19 6.67 -13.29
C CYS A 216 -5.99 7.26 -11.89
N GLY A 217 -5.00 6.77 -11.14
CA GLY A 217 -4.68 7.19 -9.78
C GLY A 217 -5.36 6.39 -8.68
N VAL A 218 -6.40 5.62 -8.98
CA VAL A 218 -7.17 4.88 -7.98
C VAL A 218 -7.45 3.47 -8.47
N ALA A 219 -7.13 2.48 -7.65
CA ALA A 219 -7.37 1.07 -7.91
C ALA A 219 -8.86 0.69 -7.71
N VAL A 220 -9.12 -0.60 -7.48
CA VAL A 220 -10.43 -1.08 -7.01
C VAL A 220 -10.39 -1.12 -5.47
N GLU A 221 -10.59 0.04 -4.85
CA GLU A 221 -10.41 0.33 -3.42
C GLU A 221 -11.42 -0.40 -2.54
N CYS A 222 -10.92 -1.09 -1.51
CA CYS A 222 -11.73 -1.94 -0.65
C CYS A 222 -11.14 -2.06 0.76
N ALA A 223 -12.00 -2.02 1.77
CA ALA A 223 -11.65 -2.44 3.12
C ALA A 223 -11.20 -3.92 3.12
N MET A 224 -10.21 -4.27 3.93
CA MET A 224 -9.62 -5.63 3.96
C MET A 224 -9.67 -6.24 5.35
N ASN A 225 -9.85 -7.56 5.39
CA ASN A 225 -9.42 -8.39 6.51
C ASN A 225 -8.07 -9.00 6.13
N THR A 226 -7.03 -8.62 6.86
CA THR A 226 -5.64 -8.97 6.53
C THR A 226 -4.99 -9.66 7.71
N VAL A 227 -4.35 -10.80 7.45
CA VAL A 227 -3.56 -11.52 8.45
C VAL A 227 -2.10 -11.46 8.04
N VAL A 228 -1.25 -10.96 8.94
CA VAL A 228 0.21 -10.92 8.74
C VAL A 228 0.95 -11.54 9.91
N ILE A 229 2.18 -12.02 9.66
CA ILE A 229 3.13 -12.42 10.70
C ILE A 229 4.28 -11.42 10.67
N VAL A 230 4.59 -10.81 11.81
CA VAL A 230 5.66 -9.81 11.93
C VAL A 230 6.86 -10.43 12.62
N GLU A 231 8.02 -10.38 11.97
CA GLU A 231 9.30 -10.92 12.44
C GLU A 231 10.39 -9.84 12.38
N LEU A 232 11.47 -10.02 13.13
CA LEU A 232 12.60 -9.09 13.18
C LEU A 232 13.91 -9.77 12.77
N LEU A 233 14.59 -9.19 11.79
CA LEU A 233 15.92 -9.60 11.35
C LEU A 233 16.97 -8.63 11.90
N LYS A 234 17.72 -9.07 12.92
CA LYS A 234 18.76 -8.23 13.54
C LYS A 234 19.99 -8.08 12.65
N GLY A 235 20.53 -6.86 12.61
CA GLY A 235 21.78 -6.52 11.93
C GLY A 235 21.75 -6.84 10.44
N LEU A 236 20.60 -6.60 9.80
CA LEU A 236 20.40 -6.79 8.38
C LEU A 236 19.70 -5.54 7.86
N ALA A 237 20.44 -4.66 7.21
CA ALA A 237 19.90 -3.44 6.63
C ALA A 237 19.21 -3.74 5.29
N THR A 238 18.05 -3.13 5.11
CA THR A 238 17.25 -3.18 3.88
C THR A 238 16.94 -1.73 3.48
N PRO A 239 17.78 -1.11 2.62
CA PRO A 239 17.71 0.33 2.33
C PRO A 239 16.43 0.75 1.61
N TRP A 240 15.91 -0.12 0.76
CA TRP A 240 14.63 0.02 0.08
C TRP A 240 13.76 -1.18 0.40
N PRO A 241 12.42 -1.03 0.42
CA PRO A 241 11.54 -2.17 0.63
C PRO A 241 11.84 -3.28 -0.37
N ARG A 242 11.85 -4.51 0.14
CA ARG A 242 12.02 -5.72 -0.67
C ARG A 242 10.85 -6.66 -0.43
N ILE A 243 10.47 -7.40 -1.45
CA ILE A 243 9.41 -8.40 -1.37
C ILE A 243 9.99 -9.74 -1.82
N GLU A 244 9.58 -10.80 -1.16
CA GLU A 244 9.94 -12.16 -1.51
C GLU A 244 8.68 -13.02 -1.59
N SER A 245 8.53 -13.71 -2.72
CA SER A 245 7.53 -14.76 -2.91
C SER A 245 8.21 -16.11 -3.04
N ASP A 246 7.43 -17.18 -3.17
CA ASP A 246 7.95 -18.53 -3.45
C ASP A 246 8.82 -18.59 -4.71
N THR A 247 8.57 -17.69 -5.67
CA THR A 247 9.15 -17.74 -7.01
C THR A 247 10.09 -16.59 -7.32
N HIS A 248 9.98 -15.45 -6.63
CA HIS A 248 10.73 -14.23 -6.96
C HIS A 248 11.34 -13.57 -5.73
N ILE A 249 12.47 -12.91 -5.93
CA ILE A 249 12.92 -11.78 -5.12
C ILE A 249 12.58 -10.48 -5.85
N VAL A 250 12.17 -9.44 -5.13
CA VAL A 250 11.66 -8.18 -5.68
C VAL A 250 12.25 -7.01 -4.89
N SER A 251 12.93 -6.09 -5.56
CA SER A 251 13.33 -4.80 -4.99
C SER A 251 12.38 -3.70 -5.47
N THR A 252 12.02 -2.77 -4.59
CA THR A 252 11.25 -1.58 -4.97
C THR A 252 12.13 -0.33 -5.00
N GLY A 253 11.66 0.70 -5.69
CA GLY A 253 12.27 2.02 -5.66
C GLY A 253 11.23 3.07 -5.94
N SER A 254 11.22 4.13 -5.13
CA SER A 254 10.23 5.20 -5.22
C SER A 254 10.91 6.56 -5.34
N ALA A 255 10.59 7.29 -6.41
CA ALA A 255 11.15 8.62 -6.68
C ALA A 255 10.37 9.32 -7.81
N ARG A 256 10.75 10.57 -8.08
CA ARG A 256 10.48 11.25 -9.36
C ARG A 256 11.80 11.84 -9.89
N PRO A 257 12.08 11.74 -11.21
CA PRO A 257 11.24 11.14 -12.25
C PRO A 257 11.27 9.59 -12.26
N LEU A 258 10.46 8.96 -13.13
CA LEU A 258 10.22 7.50 -13.12
C LEU A 258 11.50 6.67 -13.32
N GLU A 259 12.42 7.17 -14.15
CA GLU A 259 13.71 6.54 -14.40
C GLU A 259 14.59 6.46 -13.15
N ASP A 260 14.42 7.37 -12.18
CA ASP A 260 15.15 7.31 -10.91
C ASP A 260 14.53 6.27 -9.98
N ALA A 261 13.20 6.13 -9.94
CA ALA A 261 12.53 5.03 -9.27
C ALA A 261 12.98 3.68 -9.85
N PHE A 262 13.07 3.59 -11.18
CA PHE A 262 13.62 2.43 -11.88
C PHE A 262 15.07 2.16 -11.46
N ARG A 263 15.97 3.15 -11.54
CA ARG A 263 17.40 3.01 -11.16
C ARG A 263 17.57 2.55 -9.72
N ILE A 264 16.77 3.07 -8.79
CA ILE A 264 16.77 2.67 -7.39
C ILE A 264 16.44 1.18 -7.26
N SER A 265 15.33 0.73 -7.85
CA SER A 265 14.91 -0.68 -7.76
C SER A 265 15.95 -1.63 -8.36
N GLN A 266 16.59 -1.25 -9.47
CA GLN A 266 17.63 -2.04 -10.13
C GLN A 266 18.92 -2.09 -9.31
N LEU A 267 19.38 -0.94 -8.79
CA LEU A 267 20.57 -0.87 -7.96
C LEU A 267 20.41 -1.70 -6.69
N ASP A 268 19.25 -1.59 -6.03
CA ASP A 268 18.96 -2.37 -4.82
C ASP A 268 18.98 -3.88 -5.12
N LEU A 269 18.36 -4.30 -6.23
CA LEU A 269 18.37 -5.70 -6.66
C LEU A 269 19.78 -6.21 -6.94
N VAL A 270 20.60 -5.46 -7.68
CA VAL A 270 22.00 -5.82 -7.94
C VAL A 270 22.78 -5.97 -6.64
N ARG A 271 22.61 -5.04 -5.69
CA ARG A 271 23.24 -5.12 -4.36
C ARG A 271 22.74 -6.30 -3.56
N TRP A 272 21.48 -6.68 -3.71
CA TRP A 272 20.92 -7.86 -3.08
C TRP A 272 21.55 -9.15 -3.62
N LEU A 273 21.71 -9.26 -4.95
CA LEU A 273 22.39 -10.38 -5.59
C LEU A 273 23.84 -10.52 -5.12
N VAL A 274 24.56 -9.41 -4.98
CA VAL A 274 25.92 -9.42 -4.42
C VAL A 274 25.91 -9.95 -2.99
N ARG A 275 25.04 -9.41 -2.12
CA ARG A 275 25.02 -9.73 -0.68
C ARG A 275 24.64 -11.18 -0.41
N ASP A 276 23.52 -11.65 -0.96
CA ASP A 276 22.93 -12.94 -0.58
C ASP A 276 23.38 -14.06 -1.52
N TYR A 277 23.64 -13.75 -2.79
CA TYR A 277 23.93 -14.74 -3.83
C TYR A 277 25.40 -14.84 -4.21
N GLY A 278 26.26 -13.95 -3.70
CA GLY A 278 27.71 -14.03 -3.84
C GLY A 278 28.23 -13.65 -5.23
N PHE A 279 27.43 -12.94 -6.02
CA PHE A 279 27.90 -12.34 -7.27
C PHE A 279 28.93 -11.23 -6.99
N SER A 280 29.86 -11.03 -7.92
CA SER A 280 30.55 -9.73 -8.00
C SER A 280 29.57 -8.65 -8.48
N GLU A 281 29.86 -7.38 -8.22
CA GLU A 281 28.96 -6.29 -8.64
C GLU A 281 28.74 -6.26 -10.15
N SER A 282 29.80 -6.40 -10.94
CA SER A 282 29.72 -6.41 -12.40
C SER A 282 28.96 -7.62 -12.93
N ASP A 283 29.17 -8.80 -12.34
CA ASP A 283 28.46 -10.01 -12.75
C ASP A 283 26.97 -9.96 -12.37
N ALA A 284 26.65 -9.44 -11.17
CA ALA A 284 25.28 -9.21 -10.74
C ALA A 284 24.55 -8.26 -11.68
N TYR A 285 25.19 -7.15 -12.05
CA TYR A 285 24.62 -6.19 -12.99
C TYR A 285 24.43 -6.79 -14.38
N GLN A 286 25.46 -7.47 -14.90
CA GLN A 286 25.41 -8.11 -16.22
C GLN A 286 24.34 -9.22 -16.27
N PHE A 287 24.16 -9.99 -15.20
CA PHE A 287 23.11 -11.00 -15.11
C PHE A 287 21.73 -10.37 -14.99
N ALA A 288 21.56 -9.40 -14.08
CA ALA A 288 20.28 -8.76 -13.81
C ALA A 288 19.67 -8.17 -15.08
N THR A 289 20.45 -7.50 -15.93
CA THR A 289 19.92 -6.91 -17.18
C THR A 289 19.36 -7.95 -18.16
N GLN A 290 19.69 -9.24 -18.04
CA GLN A 290 19.15 -10.30 -18.90
C GLN A 290 17.94 -11.01 -18.26
N ALA A 291 17.80 -10.94 -16.94
CA ALA A 291 16.88 -11.77 -16.15
C ALA A 291 15.80 -10.97 -15.42
N VAL A 292 15.92 -9.65 -15.32
CA VAL A 292 14.99 -8.83 -14.55
C VAL A 292 13.65 -8.66 -15.26
N GLU A 293 12.56 -8.84 -14.50
CA GLU A 293 11.22 -8.38 -14.84
C GLU A 293 10.98 -7.06 -14.10
N SER A 294 10.46 -6.03 -14.78
CA SER A 294 10.28 -4.69 -14.19
C SER A 294 8.90 -4.09 -14.45
N PRO A 295 7.84 -4.68 -13.86
CA PRO A 295 6.52 -4.06 -13.91
C PRO A 295 6.52 -2.71 -13.16
N LEU A 296 5.63 -1.81 -13.59
CA LEU A 296 5.40 -0.54 -12.89
C LEU A 296 4.42 -0.79 -11.72
N ALA A 297 4.70 -0.21 -10.56
CA ALA A 297 3.78 -0.26 -9.43
C ALA A 297 2.76 0.88 -9.57
N ASN A 298 3.15 2.12 -9.31
CA ASN A 298 2.35 3.32 -9.58
C ASN A 298 3.13 4.39 -10.36
N VAL A 299 2.39 5.21 -11.11
CA VAL A 299 2.90 6.40 -11.78
C VAL A 299 2.00 7.64 -11.56
N CYS A 300 1.27 7.66 -10.44
CA CYS A 300 0.30 8.71 -10.10
C CYS A 300 0.66 9.47 -8.81
N ASP A 301 1.28 8.81 -7.84
CA ASP A 301 1.48 9.35 -6.49
C ASP A 301 2.57 10.41 -6.41
N THR A 302 2.75 10.99 -5.22
CA THR A 302 3.77 12.03 -4.96
C THR A 302 5.17 11.60 -5.40
N ASN A 303 5.48 10.31 -5.26
CA ASN A 303 6.63 9.64 -5.86
C ASN A 303 6.11 8.45 -6.67
N TYR A 304 6.71 8.17 -7.83
CA TYR A 304 6.37 6.95 -8.58
C TYR A 304 7.10 5.76 -8.00
N THR A 305 6.54 4.56 -8.14
CA THR A 305 7.19 3.33 -7.68
C THR A 305 7.45 2.37 -8.84
N CYS A 306 8.69 1.92 -8.96
CA CYS A 306 9.11 0.86 -9.87
C CYS A 306 9.52 -0.38 -9.07
N VAL A 307 9.38 -1.56 -9.67
CA VAL A 307 9.93 -2.79 -9.11
C VAL A 307 10.92 -3.46 -10.06
N ALA A 308 11.87 -4.18 -9.49
CA ALA A 308 12.80 -5.04 -10.19
C ALA A 308 12.74 -6.43 -9.54
N LYS A 309 12.32 -7.45 -10.29
CA LYS A 309 12.20 -8.80 -9.77
C LYS A 309 12.91 -9.84 -10.61
N ILE A 310 13.44 -10.86 -9.94
CA ILE A 310 14.12 -12.00 -10.58
C ILE A 310 13.54 -13.29 -10.04
N ARG A 311 13.34 -14.26 -10.93
CA ARG A 311 12.95 -15.62 -10.57
C ARG A 311 14.06 -16.30 -9.80
N LYS A 312 13.72 -16.84 -8.63
CA LYS A 312 14.64 -17.60 -7.76
C LYS A 312 15.24 -18.82 -8.43
N GLU A 313 14.52 -19.44 -9.38
CA GLU A 313 15.01 -20.62 -10.11
C GLU A 313 16.25 -20.32 -10.97
N TRP A 314 16.49 -19.05 -11.31
CA TRP A 314 17.68 -18.62 -12.05
C TRP A 314 18.84 -18.22 -11.14
N LEU A 315 18.63 -18.21 -9.82
CA LEU A 315 19.63 -17.81 -8.84
C LEU A 315 20.34 -19.04 -8.24
N PRO A 316 21.57 -18.87 -7.74
CA PRO A 316 22.22 -19.91 -6.96
C PRO A 316 21.34 -20.38 -5.80
N ALA A 317 21.31 -21.69 -5.54
CA ALA A 317 20.55 -22.28 -4.45
C ALA A 317 21.08 -21.81 -3.07
N ARG A 318 20.54 -20.69 -2.58
CA ARG A 318 20.89 -20.03 -1.33
C ARG A 318 19.64 -19.47 -0.66
N GLU A 319 19.71 -19.33 0.66
CA GLU A 319 18.63 -18.73 1.43
C GLU A 319 18.67 -17.20 1.33
N THR A 320 17.59 -16.62 0.82
CA THR A 320 17.35 -15.17 0.87
C THR A 320 17.03 -14.75 2.30
N HIS A 321 17.61 -13.64 2.78
CA HIS A 321 17.30 -13.08 4.11
C HIS A 321 17.27 -14.13 5.25
N ARG A 322 18.22 -15.07 5.25
CA ARG A 322 18.35 -16.14 6.26
C ARG A 322 17.12 -17.08 6.32
N GLY A 323 16.48 -17.31 5.17
CA GLY A 323 15.39 -18.28 5.02
C GLY A 323 14.07 -17.88 5.68
N VAL A 324 13.94 -16.62 6.11
CA VAL A 324 12.79 -16.15 6.91
C VAL A 324 11.46 -16.30 6.18
N HIS A 325 11.41 -16.05 4.87
CA HIS A 325 10.20 -16.25 4.07
C HIS A 325 9.69 -17.69 4.15
N ALA A 326 10.57 -18.67 3.95
CA ALA A 326 10.20 -20.08 4.03
C ALA A 326 9.68 -20.47 5.43
N ARG A 327 10.35 -20.01 6.50
CA ARG A 327 9.92 -20.24 7.88
C ARG A 327 8.56 -19.60 8.19
N LEU A 328 8.34 -18.36 7.76
CA LEU A 328 7.06 -17.66 7.99
C LEU A 328 5.93 -18.30 7.18
N ARG A 329 6.20 -18.76 5.96
CA ARG A 329 5.24 -19.53 5.15
C ARG A 329 4.86 -20.85 5.81
N GLU A 330 5.82 -21.59 6.37
CA GLU A 330 5.54 -22.80 7.15
C GLU A 330 4.68 -22.48 8.37
N THR A 331 4.99 -21.39 9.08
CA THR A 331 4.21 -20.93 10.23
C THR A 331 2.78 -20.58 9.81
N ALA A 332 2.62 -19.85 8.70
CA ALA A 332 1.34 -19.51 8.11
C ALA A 332 0.51 -20.75 7.73
N ALA A 333 1.15 -21.81 7.23
CA ALA A 333 0.49 -23.08 6.94
C ALA A 333 -0.08 -23.74 8.22
N THR A 334 0.59 -23.60 9.37
CA THR A 334 0.09 -24.12 10.66
C THR A 334 -1.06 -23.30 11.25
N LEU A 335 -1.25 -22.05 10.81
CA LEU A 335 -2.36 -21.19 11.21
C LEU A 335 -3.68 -21.53 10.52
N ARG A 336 -3.64 -22.32 9.44
CA ARG A 336 -4.85 -22.76 8.72
C ARG A 336 -5.78 -23.53 9.67
N GLY A 337 -6.99 -23.01 9.86
CA GLY A 337 -8.00 -23.55 10.79
C GLY A 337 -7.93 -23.00 12.23
N ARG A 338 -6.93 -22.18 12.57
CA ARG A 338 -6.82 -21.46 13.85
C ARG A 338 -7.15 -19.98 13.74
N LEU A 339 -7.04 -19.41 12.55
CA LEU A 339 -7.44 -18.03 12.29
C LEU A 339 -8.96 -17.90 12.41
N PRO A 340 -9.47 -16.80 12.98
CA PRO A 340 -10.89 -16.50 12.93
C PRO A 340 -11.37 -16.57 11.49
N ALA A 341 -12.57 -17.12 11.26
CA ALA A 341 -13.21 -16.95 9.97
C ALA A 341 -13.33 -15.44 9.71
N PRO A 342 -13.07 -14.97 8.47
CA PRO A 342 -13.32 -13.57 8.16
C PRO A 342 -14.77 -13.26 8.53
N PRO A 343 -15.04 -12.15 9.24
CA PRO A 343 -16.41 -11.79 9.58
C PRO A 343 -17.27 -11.69 8.32
N GLU A 344 -18.56 -11.98 8.46
CA GLU A 344 -19.53 -11.77 7.38
C GLU A 344 -19.41 -10.33 6.86
N ALA A 345 -19.67 -10.15 5.56
CA ALA A 345 -19.56 -8.82 4.95
C ALA A 345 -20.40 -7.83 5.73
N ARG A 346 -19.79 -6.73 6.16
CA ARG A 346 -20.56 -5.61 6.71
C ARG A 346 -21.39 -5.05 5.56
N SER A 347 -22.71 -5.20 5.66
CA SER A 347 -23.65 -4.48 4.80
C SER A 347 -23.43 -2.97 5.02
N PRO A 348 -23.61 -2.13 4.00
CA PRO A 348 -23.54 -0.68 4.20
C PRO A 348 -24.68 -0.26 5.13
N GLU A 349 -24.41 -0.14 6.43
CA GLU A 349 -25.35 0.48 7.35
C GLU A 349 -25.48 1.95 6.96
N ALA A 350 -26.73 2.38 6.76
CA ALA A 350 -27.06 3.79 6.59
C ALA A 350 -26.80 4.50 7.93
N HIS A 351 -25.60 5.03 8.13
CA HIS A 351 -25.36 5.94 9.23
C HIS A 351 -26.14 7.23 9.00
N SER A 352 -27.08 7.50 9.90
CA SER A 352 -27.82 8.75 9.97
C SER A 352 -26.83 9.90 10.23
N PRO A 353 -26.91 11.02 9.49
CA PRO A 353 -25.99 12.14 9.68
C PRO A 353 -26.45 12.98 10.88
N ASP A 354 -26.15 12.55 12.11
CA ASP A 354 -26.34 13.39 13.29
C ASP A 354 -25.00 13.93 13.82
N THR A 355 -24.67 15.08 13.24
CA THR A 355 -24.07 16.29 13.83
C THR A 355 -23.11 16.17 15.01
N HIS A 356 -21.82 16.45 14.77
CA HIS A 356 -21.06 17.44 15.56
C HIS A 356 -19.92 18.01 14.68
N HIS A 357 -20.23 19.09 13.96
CA HIS A 357 -19.21 19.94 13.33
C HIS A 357 -18.69 20.97 14.35
N PRO A 358 -17.38 21.06 14.60
CA PRO A 358 -16.82 22.30 15.11
C PRO A 358 -16.82 23.33 13.98
N LYS A 359 -17.58 24.42 14.18
CA LYS A 359 -17.58 25.57 13.28
C LYS A 359 -16.18 26.18 13.22
N GLY A 360 -15.61 26.29 12.01
CA GLY A 360 -14.56 27.25 11.74
C GLY A 360 -13.48 26.79 10.76
N SER A 361 -13.78 26.75 9.47
CA SER A 361 -12.76 26.95 8.44
C SER A 361 -13.40 27.60 7.21
N THR A 362 -12.80 28.71 6.80
CA THR A 362 -13.19 29.53 5.65
C THR A 362 -12.83 28.79 4.35
N PRO A 363 -13.65 28.84 3.29
CA PRO A 363 -13.30 28.23 2.01
C PRO A 363 -12.06 28.87 1.40
N TRP A 364 -11.08 28.05 1.03
CA TRP A 364 -9.98 28.42 0.15
C TRP A 364 -10.50 28.48 -1.29
N ASN A 365 -10.94 29.66 -1.72
CA ASN A 365 -10.87 30.16 -3.11
C ASN A 365 -11.73 31.41 -3.24
N GLU A 366 -11.13 32.58 -3.10
CA GLU A 366 -11.61 33.80 -3.76
C GLU A 366 -10.49 34.83 -3.68
N HIS A 367 -9.79 35.07 -4.79
CA HIS A 367 -9.34 36.39 -5.24
C HIS A 367 -8.50 36.24 -6.52
N ALA A 368 -9.19 36.16 -7.66
CA ALA A 368 -8.62 36.48 -8.96
C ALA A 368 -9.71 37.00 -9.90
N SER A 369 -10.19 38.23 -9.67
CA SER A 369 -10.79 39.06 -10.73
C SER A 369 -11.19 40.43 -10.19
N ALA A 370 -10.46 41.48 -10.58
CA ALA A 370 -11.06 42.77 -10.97
C ALA A 370 -9.97 43.72 -11.48
N SER A 371 -9.78 43.75 -12.80
CA SER A 371 -9.32 44.95 -13.51
C SER A 371 -10.32 45.20 -14.64
N THR A 372 -11.04 46.34 -14.62
CA THR A 372 -11.26 47.24 -15.77
C THR A 372 -12.32 48.31 -15.44
N GLY A 373 -11.98 49.58 -15.77
CA GLY A 373 -12.89 50.70 -16.05
C GLY A 373 -13.43 51.42 -14.81
N GLY A 374 -13.34 52.74 -14.62
CA GLY A 374 -13.14 53.86 -15.54
C GLY A 374 -14.21 54.92 -15.18
N GLY A 375 -13.83 56.18 -14.97
CA GLY A 375 -14.80 57.27 -14.84
C GLY A 375 -14.37 58.47 -14.00
N SER A 376 -14.16 59.59 -14.73
CA SER A 376 -14.05 61.02 -14.36
C SER A 376 -12.93 61.47 -13.43
#